data_AF-A0A959HFV8-F1
#
_entry.id   AF-A0A959HFV8-F1
#
_cell.length_a   1.000
_cell.length_b   1.000
_cell.length_c   1.000
_cell.angle_alpha   90.00
_cell.angle_beta   90.00
_cell.angle_gamma   90.00
#
_symmetry.space_group_name_H-M   'P 1'
#
loop_
_entity.id
_entity.type
_entity.pdbx_description
1 polymer ?
#
loop_
_entity_poly.entity_id
_entity_poly.type
_entity_poly.pdbx_seq_one_letter_code
_entity_poly.pdbx_strand_id
1 'polypeptide(L)'
;MQIESYPVGDLPILGEILGRSKVAQLIDEKFDTHPNRQGPSVGKAIQIWLMYILSEMDHRLSGVEPWVEQSLETLRWVCQEPELEAGHFSDDYLGAILEQMSQEQTWLSYEAEQNRQLIQVFDLNQKVVRADSTDVVSYRPIEGLFQKTHAP
;
A
#
# COMPACT_ATOMS: atom_id res chain seq x y z
N MET A 1 -19.69 -17.50 26.74
CA MET A 1 -18.57 -16.86 26.03
C MET A 1 -18.21 -17.77 24.88
N GLN A 2 -18.61 -17.45 23.65
CA GLN A 2 -18.10 -18.12 22.46
C GLN A 2 -16.76 -17.49 22.10
N ILE A 3 -15.75 -18.31 21.85
CA ILE A 3 -14.44 -17.85 21.38
C ILE A 3 -14.44 -18.13 19.88
N GLU A 4 -14.43 -17.07 19.08
CA GLU A 4 -14.28 -17.15 17.63
C GLU A 4 -12.80 -16.94 17.28
N SER A 5 -12.30 -17.73 16.32
CA SER A 5 -10.91 -17.68 15.88
C SER A 5 -10.88 -17.35 14.40
N TYR A 6 -10.17 -16.28 14.05
CA TYR A 6 -10.01 -15.82 12.69
C TYR A 6 -8.55 -16.00 12.24
N PRO A 7 -8.29 -16.49 11.02
CA PRO A 7 -6.96 -16.44 10.45
C PRO A 7 -6.58 -14.98 10.21
N VAL A 8 -5.47 -14.56 10.79
CA VAL A 8 -5.03 -13.16 10.74
C VAL A 8 -4.08 -12.91 9.55
N GLY A 9 -3.39 -13.95 9.08
CA GLY A 9 -2.54 -13.88 7.88
C GLY A 9 -1.41 -12.86 7.98
N ASP A 10 -1.11 -12.22 6.86
CA ASP A 10 -0.12 -11.14 6.69
C ASP A 10 -0.69 -9.74 7.02
N LEU A 11 -2.01 -9.63 7.21
CA LEU A 11 -2.72 -8.35 7.39
C LEU A 11 -2.14 -7.45 8.50
N PRO A 12 -1.73 -7.95 9.69
CA PRO A 12 -1.13 -7.08 10.70
C PRO A 12 0.21 -6.51 10.27
N ILE A 13 1.00 -7.28 9.53
CA ILE A 13 2.31 -6.84 9.03
C ILE A 13 2.09 -5.78 7.96
N LEU A 14 1.19 -6.03 7.00
CA LEU A 14 0.82 -5.06 5.98
C LEU A 14 0.24 -3.78 6.60
N GLY A 15 -0.66 -3.92 7.57
CA GLY A 15 -1.27 -2.81 8.30
C GLY A 15 -0.25 -1.93 9.01
N GLU A 16 0.72 -2.53 9.72
CA GLU A 16 1.81 -1.80 10.39
C GLU A 16 2.76 -1.13 9.38
N ILE A 17 3.16 -1.81 8.31
CA ILE A 17 4.05 -1.25 7.28
C ILE A 17 3.38 -0.05 6.60
N LEU A 18 2.11 -0.18 6.20
CA LEU A 18 1.35 0.92 5.59
C LEU A 18 1.02 2.03 6.60
N GLY A 19 0.84 1.68 7.88
CA GLY A 19 0.70 2.67 8.95
C GLY A 19 1.96 3.53 9.10
N ARG A 20 3.14 2.90 9.10
CA ARG A 20 4.43 3.60 9.15
C ARG A 20 4.73 4.45 7.93
N SER A 21 4.23 4.04 6.75
CA SER A 21 4.37 4.86 5.54
C SER A 21 3.45 6.07 5.53
N LYS A 22 2.54 6.20 6.50
CA LYS A 22 1.55 7.28 6.64
C LYS A 22 0.64 7.44 5.41
N VAL A 23 0.47 6.39 4.61
CA VAL A 23 -0.27 6.45 3.34
C VAL A 23 -1.68 7.01 3.52
N ALA A 24 -2.42 6.55 4.53
CA ALA A 24 -3.78 7.03 4.79
C ALA A 24 -3.80 8.51 5.16
N GLN A 25 -2.93 8.93 6.10
CA GLN A 25 -2.85 10.32 6.55
C GLN A 25 -2.53 11.27 5.40
N LEU A 26 -1.51 10.95 4.60
CA LEU A 26 -1.06 11.80 3.50
C LEU A 26 -2.09 11.89 2.37
N ILE A 27 -2.88 10.85 2.17
CA ILE A 27 -4.02 10.90 1.25
C ILE A 27 -5.10 11.83 1.81
N ASP A 28 -5.49 11.67 3.08
CA ASP A 28 -6.56 12.47 3.69
C ASP A 28 -6.20 13.97 3.77
N GLU A 29 -4.91 14.32 3.76
CA GLU A 29 -4.42 15.70 3.66
C GLU A 29 -4.59 16.32 2.26
N LYS A 30 -4.80 15.50 1.23
CA LYS A 30 -4.79 15.91 -0.19
C LYS A 30 -6.11 15.64 -0.91
N PHE A 31 -6.85 14.65 -0.46
CA PHE A 31 -8.06 14.15 -1.09
C PHE A 31 -9.20 14.21 -0.07
N ASP A 32 -10.14 15.12 -0.31
CA ASP A 32 -11.31 15.28 0.55
C ASP A 32 -12.20 14.03 0.52
N THR A 33 -12.70 13.62 1.69
CA THR A 33 -13.76 12.63 1.77
C THR A 33 -15.10 13.32 1.52
N HIS A 34 -15.90 12.80 0.59
CA HIS A 34 -17.20 13.39 0.28
C HIS A 34 -18.11 13.40 1.55
N PRO A 35 -18.74 14.52 1.94
CA PRO A 35 -19.40 14.65 3.26
C PRO A 35 -20.54 13.67 3.54
N ASN A 36 -21.22 13.21 2.49
CA ASN A 36 -22.34 12.27 2.59
C ASN A 36 -21.92 10.80 2.64
N ARG A 37 -20.61 10.54 2.61
CA ARG A 37 -20.08 9.19 2.62
C ARG A 37 -20.06 8.64 4.03
N GLN A 38 -20.50 7.39 4.18
CA GLN A 38 -20.35 6.61 5.40
C GLN A 38 -19.15 5.68 5.29
N GLY A 39 -18.57 5.33 6.44
CA GLY A 39 -17.42 4.46 6.53
C GLY A 39 -16.09 5.20 6.72
N PRO A 40 -14.96 4.51 6.45
CA PRO A 40 -13.63 5.05 6.68
C PRO A 40 -13.33 6.24 5.76
N SER A 41 -12.30 7.03 6.12
CA SER A 41 -11.77 8.08 5.26
C SER A 41 -11.25 7.53 3.93
N VAL A 42 -11.09 8.38 2.91
CA VAL A 42 -10.53 7.98 1.62
C VAL A 42 -9.13 7.36 1.78
N GLY A 43 -8.27 7.96 2.59
CA GLY A 43 -6.95 7.44 2.88
C GLY A 43 -6.97 6.08 3.56
N LYS A 44 -7.89 5.89 4.51
CA LYS A 44 -8.06 4.60 5.18
C LYS A 44 -8.63 3.52 4.24
N ALA A 45 -9.59 3.88 3.39
CA ALA A 45 -10.13 2.99 2.38
C ALA A 45 -9.02 2.53 1.41
N ILE A 46 -8.16 3.44 0.96
CA ILE A 46 -7.01 3.11 0.12
C ILE A 46 -5.98 2.26 0.88
N GLN A 47 -5.73 2.53 2.16
CA GLN A 47 -4.85 1.67 2.97
C GLN A 47 -5.35 0.23 3.01
N ILE A 48 -6.64 0.02 3.27
CA ILE A 48 -7.27 -1.32 3.31
C ILE A 48 -7.24 -1.95 1.92
N TRP A 49 -7.49 -1.17 0.87
CA TRP A 49 -7.42 -1.67 -0.50
C TRP A 49 -6.00 -2.07 -0.91
N LEU A 50 -4.96 -1.34 -0.49
CA LEU A 50 -3.57 -1.76 -0.68
C LEU A 50 -3.26 -3.07 0.05
N MET A 51 -3.83 -3.29 1.24
CA MET A 51 -3.70 -4.56 1.94
C MET A 51 -4.31 -5.72 1.14
N TYR A 52 -5.48 -5.51 0.52
CA TYR A 52 -6.08 -6.49 -0.41
C TYR A 52 -5.14 -6.80 -1.58
N ILE A 53 -4.61 -5.77 -2.26
CA ILE A 53 -3.73 -5.94 -3.41
C ILE A 53 -2.49 -6.76 -3.04
N LEU A 54 -1.91 -6.51 -1.88
CA LEU A 54 -0.68 -7.17 -1.43
C LEU A 54 -0.92 -8.59 -0.88
N SER A 55 -2.03 -8.82 -0.18
CA SER A 55 -2.42 -10.14 0.36
C SER A 55 -2.87 -11.09 -0.75
N GLU A 56 -3.75 -10.62 -1.62
CA GLU A 56 -4.40 -11.46 -2.64
C GLU A 56 -3.66 -11.45 -3.99
N MET A 57 -2.69 -10.55 -4.16
CA MET A 57 -2.01 -10.31 -5.44
C MET A 57 -2.99 -9.97 -6.58
N ASP A 58 -4.11 -9.32 -6.22
CA ASP A 58 -5.21 -8.97 -7.11
C ASP A 58 -5.53 -7.47 -7.03
N HIS A 59 -5.58 -6.81 -8.18
CA HIS A 59 -5.84 -5.36 -8.28
C HIS A 59 -7.28 -5.01 -8.69
N ARG A 60 -8.14 -6.01 -8.91
CA ARG A 60 -9.53 -5.80 -9.35
C ARG A 60 -10.38 -5.22 -8.22
N LEU A 61 -11.18 -4.18 -8.53
CA LEU A 61 -12.07 -3.53 -7.57
C LEU A 61 -13.16 -4.46 -7.03
N SER A 62 -13.74 -5.27 -7.91
CA SER A 62 -14.88 -6.15 -7.58
C SER A 62 -14.57 -7.24 -6.56
N GLY A 63 -13.28 -7.52 -6.29
CA GLY A 63 -12.87 -8.48 -5.27
C GLY A 63 -12.71 -7.87 -3.87
N VAL A 64 -12.68 -6.54 -3.75
CA VAL A 64 -12.34 -5.88 -2.48
C VAL A 64 -13.46 -6.03 -1.45
N GLU A 65 -14.71 -5.70 -1.79
CA GLU A 65 -15.85 -5.82 -0.86
C GLU A 65 -16.05 -7.26 -0.33
N PRO A 66 -16.08 -8.32 -1.19
CA PRO A 66 -16.15 -9.70 -0.70
C PRO A 66 -14.97 -10.11 0.20
N TRP A 67 -13.77 -9.59 -0.08
CA TRP A 67 -12.59 -9.86 0.74
C TRP A 67 -12.65 -9.15 2.09
N VAL A 68 -13.14 -7.90 2.13
CA VAL A 68 -13.38 -7.17 3.38
C VAL A 68 -14.41 -7.90 4.23
N GLU A 69 -15.48 -8.44 3.63
CA GLU A 69 -16.49 -9.24 4.33
C GLU A 69 -15.86 -10.46 5.02
N GLN A 70 -14.97 -11.18 4.34
CA GLN A 70 -14.30 -12.36 4.87
C GLN A 70 -13.29 -12.05 5.99
N SER A 71 -12.66 -10.88 5.93
CA SER A 71 -11.59 -10.46 6.84
C SER A 71 -12.02 -9.35 7.82
N LEU A 72 -13.32 -9.12 7.97
CA LEU A 72 -13.88 -7.90 8.55
C LEU A 72 -13.34 -7.60 9.95
N GLU A 73 -13.43 -8.56 10.86
CA GLU A 73 -13.01 -8.39 12.26
C GLU A 73 -11.50 -8.14 12.37
N THR A 74 -10.69 -8.82 11.54
CA THR A 74 -9.25 -8.59 11.47
C THR A 74 -8.95 -7.17 10.99
N LEU A 75 -9.63 -6.71 9.93
CA LEU A 75 -9.44 -5.37 9.38
C LEU A 75 -9.90 -4.28 10.35
N ARG A 76 -11.03 -4.46 11.03
CA ARG A 76 -11.50 -3.53 12.09
C ARG A 76 -10.41 -3.31 13.14
N TRP A 77 -9.79 -4.39 13.59
CA TRP A 77 -8.74 -4.34 14.61
C TRP A 77 -7.43 -3.75 14.07
N VAL A 78 -6.92 -4.27 12.95
CA VAL A 78 -5.63 -3.85 12.35
C VAL A 78 -5.67 -2.39 11.91
N CYS A 79 -6.79 -1.96 11.31
CA CYS A 79 -6.93 -0.63 10.74
C CYS A 79 -7.50 0.40 11.72
N GLN A 80 -7.93 -0.04 12.91
CA GLN A 80 -8.58 0.77 13.97
C GLN A 80 -9.90 1.42 13.52
N GLU A 81 -10.68 0.67 12.73
CA GLU A 81 -11.96 1.10 12.16
C GLU A 81 -13.09 0.23 12.70
N PRO A 82 -13.61 0.46 13.92
CA PRO A 82 -14.61 -0.42 14.54
C PRO A 82 -15.94 -0.48 13.78
N GLU A 83 -16.30 0.63 13.11
CA GLU A 83 -17.53 0.75 12.32
C GLU A 83 -17.30 0.32 10.85
N LEU A 84 -16.18 -0.33 10.52
CA LEU A 84 -15.93 -0.81 9.17
C LEU A 84 -17.00 -1.81 8.75
N GLU A 85 -17.51 -1.72 7.53
CA GLU A 85 -18.41 -2.66 6.91
C GLU A 85 -17.93 -2.94 5.48
N ALA A 86 -18.23 -4.14 4.96
CA ALA A 86 -17.83 -4.54 3.61
C ALA A 86 -18.40 -3.59 2.54
N GLY A 87 -19.66 -3.15 2.71
CA GLY A 87 -20.33 -2.22 1.80
C GLY A 87 -19.66 -0.84 1.67
N HIS A 88 -18.68 -0.51 2.51
CA HIS A 88 -17.86 0.69 2.34
C HIS A 88 -16.86 0.58 1.17
N PHE A 89 -16.70 -0.61 0.57
CA PHE A 89 -15.71 -0.92 -0.47
C PHE A 89 -16.34 -1.34 -1.80
N SER A 90 -17.54 -0.84 -2.11
CA SER A 90 -18.15 -1.10 -3.41
C SER A 90 -17.24 -0.67 -4.56
N ASP A 91 -17.29 -1.44 -5.66
CA ASP A 91 -16.63 -1.15 -6.93
C ASP A 91 -16.80 0.32 -7.34
N ASP A 92 -18.05 0.78 -7.38
CA ASP A 92 -18.40 2.15 -7.77
C ASP A 92 -17.68 3.20 -6.92
N TYR A 93 -17.50 2.94 -5.62
CA TYR A 93 -16.75 3.85 -4.76
C TYR A 93 -15.27 3.83 -5.07
N LEU A 94 -14.67 2.65 -5.17
CA LEU A 94 -13.23 2.55 -5.44
C LEU A 94 -12.91 3.16 -6.81
N GLY A 95 -13.82 3.06 -7.78
CA GLY A 95 -13.76 3.77 -9.05
C GLY A 95 -13.80 5.29 -8.87
N ALA A 96 -14.73 5.81 -8.04
CA ALA A 96 -14.80 7.24 -7.74
C ALA A 96 -13.54 7.77 -7.03
N ILE A 97 -12.91 6.98 -6.14
CA ILE A 97 -11.61 7.30 -5.56
C ILE A 97 -10.56 7.45 -6.66
N LEU A 98 -10.46 6.49 -7.58
CA LEU A 98 -9.49 6.55 -8.66
C LEU A 98 -9.68 7.79 -9.55
N GLU A 99 -10.93 8.16 -9.83
CA GLU A 99 -11.24 9.38 -10.57
C GLU A 99 -10.77 10.64 -9.82
N GLN A 100 -11.01 10.70 -8.51
CA GLN A 100 -10.51 11.79 -7.65
C GLN A 100 -8.98 11.84 -7.63
N MET A 101 -8.31 10.69 -7.56
CA MET A 101 -6.85 10.59 -7.54
C MET A 101 -6.19 10.87 -8.89
N SER A 102 -6.95 10.82 -10.00
CA SER A 102 -6.44 11.12 -11.34
C SER A 102 -6.10 12.60 -11.57
N GLN A 103 -6.43 13.49 -10.62
CA GLN A 103 -6.12 14.91 -10.72
C GLN A 103 -4.61 15.16 -10.57
N GLU A 104 -3.95 15.41 -11.70
CA GLU A 104 -2.49 15.48 -11.83
C GLU A 104 -1.82 16.36 -10.77
N GLN A 105 -2.29 17.58 -10.56
CA GLN A 105 -1.65 18.51 -9.63
C GLN A 105 -1.72 18.04 -8.17
N THR A 106 -2.85 17.46 -7.77
CA THR A 106 -3.04 16.90 -6.42
C THR A 106 -2.22 15.62 -6.26
N TRP A 107 -2.24 14.75 -7.28
CA TRP A 107 -1.47 13.52 -7.31
C TRP A 107 0.03 13.78 -7.17
N LEU A 108 0.60 14.67 -7.99
CA LEU A 108 2.03 15.02 -7.92
C LEU A 108 2.41 15.58 -6.55
N SER A 109 1.53 16.37 -5.92
CA SER A 109 1.77 16.89 -4.58
C SER A 109 1.78 15.77 -3.52
N TYR A 110 0.84 14.82 -3.61
CA TYR A 110 0.77 13.65 -2.74
C TYR A 110 2.00 12.75 -2.93
N GLU A 111 2.31 12.38 -4.18
CA GLU A 111 3.44 11.51 -4.52
C GLU A 111 4.76 12.07 -3.99
N ALA A 112 4.99 13.38 -4.13
CA ALA A 112 6.20 14.01 -3.61
C ALA A 112 6.32 13.89 -2.07
N GLU A 113 5.22 13.98 -1.33
CA GLU A 113 5.21 13.83 0.13
C GLU A 113 5.35 12.36 0.55
N GLN A 114 4.62 11.45 -0.12
CA GLN A 114 4.73 10.02 0.12
C GLN A 114 6.16 9.52 -0.12
N ASN A 115 6.81 9.98 -1.20
CA ASN A 115 8.20 9.64 -1.50
C ASN A 115 9.17 10.14 -0.43
N ARG A 116 8.92 11.30 0.20
CA ARG A 116 9.75 11.78 1.32
C ARG A 116 9.64 10.88 2.56
N GLN A 117 8.49 10.25 2.78
CA GLN A 117 8.32 9.30 3.89
C GLN A 117 8.98 7.95 3.59
N LEU A 118 8.93 7.49 2.34
CA LEU A 118 9.41 6.17 1.94
C LEU A 118 10.91 6.13 1.59
N ILE A 119 11.42 7.18 0.96
CA ILE A 119 12.78 7.23 0.41
C ILE A 119 13.64 8.12 1.28
N GLN A 120 14.70 7.53 1.84
CA GLN A 120 15.71 8.27 2.61
C GLN A 120 16.93 8.49 1.74
N VAL A 121 17.30 9.76 1.55
CA VAL A 121 18.51 10.15 0.83
C VAL A 121 19.60 10.45 1.84
N PHE A 122 20.70 9.70 1.77
CA PHE A 122 21.86 9.90 2.63
C PHE A 122 22.98 10.56 1.82
N ASP A 123 23.44 11.72 2.29
CA ASP A 123 24.65 12.35 1.75
C ASP A 123 25.89 11.62 2.30
N LEU A 124 26.40 10.67 1.53
CA LEU A 124 27.55 9.87 1.90
C LEU A 124 28.84 10.54 1.40
N ASN A 125 29.64 11.07 2.33
CA ASN A 125 30.97 11.60 2.04
C ASN A 125 32.01 10.47 1.83
N GLN A 126 31.75 9.60 0.86
CA GLN A 126 32.56 8.43 0.55
C GLN A 126 33.10 8.56 -0.87
N LYS A 127 34.41 8.30 -1.05
CA LYS A 127 35.05 8.33 -2.39
C LYS A 127 34.79 7.06 -3.20
N VAL A 128 34.40 5.97 -2.52
CA VAL A 128 34.14 4.67 -3.12
C VAL A 128 32.84 4.16 -2.52
N VAL A 129 31.87 3.87 -3.37
CA VAL A 129 30.62 3.22 -2.99
C VAL A 129 30.63 1.80 -3.54
N ARG A 130 30.26 0.83 -2.71
CA ARG A 130 29.93 -0.51 -3.18
C ARG A 130 28.44 -0.51 -3.50
N ALA A 131 28.12 -0.53 -4.78
CA ALA A 131 26.77 -0.77 -5.24
C ALA A 131 26.58 -2.29 -5.32
N ASP A 132 26.04 -2.91 -4.29
CA ASP A 132 25.45 -4.23 -4.43
C ASP A 132 24.09 -4.04 -5.11
N SER A 133 24.07 -4.11 -6.44
CA SER A 133 22.80 -4.24 -7.15
C SER A 133 22.26 -5.63 -6.84
N THR A 134 21.09 -5.74 -6.24
CA THR A 134 20.26 -6.94 -6.31
C THR A 134 20.18 -7.35 -7.79
N ASP A 135 20.42 -8.63 -8.08
CA ASP A 135 20.68 -9.15 -9.42
C ASP A 135 19.81 -8.51 -10.52
N VAL A 136 20.44 -7.67 -11.35
CA VAL A 136 19.82 -7.15 -12.56
C VAL A 136 20.16 -8.11 -13.69
N VAL A 137 19.14 -8.73 -14.28
CA VAL A 137 19.31 -9.53 -15.51
C VAL A 137 19.87 -8.63 -16.60
N SER A 138 21.06 -8.95 -17.10
CA SER A 138 21.75 -8.21 -18.15
C SER A 138 21.89 -9.07 -19.40
N TYR A 139 21.29 -8.66 -20.51
CA TYR A 139 21.42 -9.35 -21.79
C TYR A 139 22.69 -8.86 -22.51
N ARG A 140 23.80 -9.58 -22.32
CA ARG A 140 25.11 -9.22 -22.88
C ARG A 140 25.93 -10.46 -23.23
N PRO A 141 26.88 -10.36 -24.18
CA PRO A 141 27.81 -11.45 -24.47
C PRO A 141 28.58 -11.88 -23.22
N ILE A 142 28.84 -13.19 -23.13
CA ILE A 142 29.55 -13.82 -22.02
C ILE A 142 31.04 -13.46 -22.15
N GLU A 143 31.42 -12.25 -21.71
CA GLU A 143 32.80 -11.76 -21.69
C GLU A 143 33.12 -10.92 -20.45
N GLY A 144 34.33 -11.06 -19.91
CA GLY A 144 34.91 -10.18 -18.88
C GLY A 144 34.58 -10.54 -17.42
N LEU A 145 34.81 -9.57 -16.52
CA LEU A 145 34.78 -9.72 -15.06
C LEU A 145 33.43 -10.22 -14.49
N PHE A 146 32.32 -10.06 -15.22
CA PHE A 146 31.00 -10.50 -14.80
C PHE A 146 30.82 -12.02 -14.72
N GLN A 147 31.69 -12.81 -15.37
CA GLN A 147 31.71 -14.27 -15.21
C GLN A 147 32.41 -14.72 -13.93
N LYS A 148 33.19 -13.82 -13.31
CA LYS A 148 34.09 -14.13 -12.19
C LYS A 148 33.54 -13.65 -10.85
N THR A 149 32.39 -12.98 -10.87
CA THR A 149 31.69 -12.57 -9.65
C THR A 149 30.85 -13.73 -9.15
N HIS A 150 31.21 -14.28 -7.99
CA HIS A 150 30.28 -15.06 -7.17
C HIS A 150 29.28 -14.08 -6.56
N ALA A 151 28.03 -14.12 -7.02
CA ALA A 151 26.92 -13.58 -6.25
C ALA A 151 26.79 -14.44 -4.98
N PRO A 152 26.86 -13.87 -3.77
CA PRO A 152 26.38 -14.55 -2.56
C PRO A 152 24.85 -14.72 -2.59
#